data_AF-A0A3S4Q7G6-F1
#
_entry.id   AF-A0A3S4Q7G6-F1
#
_cell.length_a   1.000
_cell.length_b   1.000
_cell.length_c   1.000
_cell.angle_alpha   90.00
_cell.angle_beta   90.00
_cell.angle_gamma   90.00
#
_symmetry.space_group_name_H-M   'P 1'
#
loop_
_entity.id
_entity.type
_entity.pdbx_description
1 polymer ?
#
loop_
_entity_poly.entity_id
_entity_poly.type
_entity_poly.pdbx_seq_one_letter_code
_entity_poly.pdbx_strand_id
1 'polypeptide(L)'
;MNMNKIIKSEYTAMTGYTLLFFRESEVSPNVFLGFIAGNSVENIGTVNDVELGILLTNRLREYTDDQTLPKPDPYSSLGLLSRSDDFTVLSEPLPSKSIYRLLFAGEATTLAGYGTMHGARESGIREANRLIWHMYNE
;
A
#
# COMPACT_ATOMS: atom_id res chain seq x y z
N MET A 1 8.29 -15.16 19.68
CA MET A 1 8.37 -13.68 19.79
C MET A 1 7.56 -13.26 21.01
N ASN A 2 8.13 -12.54 21.97
CA ASN A 2 7.40 -12.15 23.18
C ASN A 2 6.54 -10.90 22.88
N MET A 3 5.32 -11.13 22.38
CA MET A 3 4.37 -10.14 21.83
C MET A 3 3.99 -8.98 22.78
N ASN A 4 4.20 -9.14 24.08
CA ASN A 4 3.83 -8.14 25.09
C ASN A 4 4.74 -6.89 25.11
N LYS A 5 5.85 -6.87 24.37
CA LYS A 5 6.73 -5.69 24.26
C LYS A 5 6.23 -4.67 23.24
N ILE A 6 5.70 -5.12 22.10
CA ILE A 6 5.38 -4.25 20.95
C ILE A 6 4.20 -3.31 21.26
N ILE A 7 3.25 -3.74 22.09
CA ILE A 7 1.98 -3.01 22.31
C ILE A 7 2.15 -1.79 23.25
N LYS A 8 3.27 -1.62 23.96
CA LYS A 8 3.37 -0.64 25.06
C LYS A 8 4.52 0.38 25.01
N SER A 9 5.35 0.42 23.99
CA SER A 9 6.41 1.44 23.93
C SER A 9 6.02 2.62 23.05
N GLU A 10 5.60 3.71 23.68
CA GLU A 10 5.76 5.05 23.11
C GLU A 10 7.26 5.29 22.91
N TYR A 11 7.71 5.48 21.66
CA TYR A 11 9.08 5.86 21.41
C TYR A 11 9.17 7.39 21.33
N THR A 12 9.80 7.99 22.35
CA THR A 12 10.21 9.40 22.33
C THR A 12 11.68 9.44 21.94
N ALA A 13 11.97 9.59 20.65
CA ALA A 13 13.34 9.90 20.22
C ALA A 13 13.65 11.34 20.64
N MET A 14 14.49 11.53 21.65
CA MET A 14 14.95 12.85 22.10
C MET A 14 15.86 13.51 21.05
N THR A 15 15.23 14.14 20.06
CA THR A 15 15.63 15.37 19.37
C THR A 15 14.39 15.85 18.60
N GLY A 16 13.50 16.62 19.27
CA GLY A 16 12.35 17.24 18.60
C GLY A 16 11.23 16.27 18.18
N TYR A 17 10.69 15.51 19.15
CA TYR A 17 9.41 14.78 19.14
C TYR A 17 8.95 14.21 17.78
N THR A 18 9.51 13.06 17.39
CA THR A 18 8.84 12.11 16.50
C THR A 18 8.22 11.03 17.38
N LEU A 19 6.89 11.02 17.53
CA LEU A 19 6.21 9.86 18.12
C LEU A 19 6.01 8.84 17.01
N LEU A 20 6.74 7.74 17.08
CA LEU A 20 6.61 6.62 16.17
C LEU A 20 5.96 5.46 16.95
N PHE A 21 4.73 5.11 16.61
CA PHE A 21 4.02 3.99 17.24
C PHE A 21 3.74 2.90 16.22
N PHE A 22 4.16 1.66 16.51
CA PHE A 22 3.84 0.50 15.68
C PHE A 22 2.83 -0.42 16.36
N ARG A 23 1.86 -0.89 15.59
CA ARG A 23 0.93 -1.94 15.99
C ARG A 23 0.82 -2.99 14.91
N GLU A 24 0.74 -4.25 15.29
CA GLU A 24 0.31 -5.29 14.36
C GLU A 24 -1.14 -5.05 13.93
N SER A 25 -1.43 -5.24 12.65
CA SER A 25 -2.80 -5.20 12.15
C SER A 25 -3.61 -6.35 12.73
N GLU A 26 -4.78 -6.04 13.29
CA GLU A 26 -5.72 -7.06 13.76
C GLU A 26 -6.43 -7.80 12.62
N VAL A 27 -6.34 -7.26 11.40
CA VAL A 27 -7.10 -7.72 10.24
C VAL A 27 -6.22 -8.47 9.25
N SER A 28 -4.94 -8.10 9.13
CA SER A 28 -4.02 -8.61 8.12
C SER A 28 -2.73 -9.10 8.75
N PRO A 29 -2.40 -10.41 8.66
CA PRO A 29 -1.14 -10.93 9.18
C PRO A 29 0.03 -10.32 8.40
N ASN A 30 1.16 -10.12 9.07
CA ASN A 30 2.39 -9.52 8.52
C ASN A 30 2.27 -8.03 8.13
N VAL A 31 1.23 -7.32 8.59
CA VAL A 31 1.10 -5.86 8.40
C VAL A 31 1.33 -5.17 9.74
N PHE A 32 2.27 -4.22 9.78
CA PHE A 32 2.44 -3.28 10.89
C PHE A 32 1.91 -1.91 10.49
N LEU A 33 1.09 -1.31 11.36
CA LEU A 33 0.70 0.09 11.27
C LEU A 33 1.65 0.96 12.06
N GLY A 34 2.27 1.91 11.38
CA GLY A 34 3.07 2.97 11.98
C GLY A 34 2.30 4.29 12.00
N PHE A 35 2.25 4.98 13.13
CA PHE A 35 1.80 6.38 13.21
C PHE A 35 3.00 7.28 13.47
N ILE A 36 3.05 8.40 12.73
CA ILE A 36 4.08 9.42 12.86
C ILE A 36 3.41 10.72 13.26
N ALA A 37 3.75 11.24 14.43
CA ALA A 37 3.20 12.48 14.96
C ALA A 37 4.31 13.39 15.50
N GLY A 38 3.99 14.69 15.59
CA GLY A 38 4.87 15.74 16.11
C GLY A 38 5.50 16.63 15.03
N ASN A 39 6.53 17.37 15.40
CA ASN A 39 7.11 18.43 14.56
C ASN A 39 7.81 17.89 13.30
N SER A 40 8.05 16.59 13.22
CA SER A 40 8.69 15.94 12.07
C SER A 40 7.72 15.64 10.91
N VAL A 41 6.40 15.81 11.11
CA VAL A 41 5.39 15.57 10.07
C VAL A 41 5.56 16.53 8.88
N GLU A 42 5.99 17.78 9.12
CA GLU A 42 6.24 18.74 8.04
C GLU A 42 7.32 18.26 7.05
N ASN A 43 8.26 17.45 7.54
CA ASN A 43 9.36 16.93 6.73
C ASN A 43 9.10 15.51 6.22
N ILE A 44 8.03 14.83 6.64
CA ILE A 44 7.81 13.46 6.17
C ILE A 44 7.42 13.41 4.69
N GLY A 45 6.69 14.44 4.22
CA GLY A 45 6.31 14.57 2.82
C GLY A 45 7.49 14.88 1.89
N THR A 46 8.67 15.19 2.43
CA THR A 46 9.89 15.45 1.63
C THR A 46 10.82 14.24 1.56
N VAL A 47 10.61 13.22 2.39
CA VAL A 47 11.39 11.98 2.39
C VAL A 47 10.79 11.01 1.38
N ASN A 48 11.63 10.38 0.57
CA ASN A 48 11.20 9.34 -0.38
C ASN A 48 10.74 8.08 0.37
N ASP A 49 9.66 7.44 -0.10
CA ASP A 49 9.08 6.20 0.47
C ASP A 49 10.13 5.08 0.66
N VAL A 50 11.09 4.97 -0.26
CA VAL A 50 12.17 3.97 -0.15
C VAL A 50 13.08 4.27 1.04
N GLU A 51 13.47 5.53 1.22
CA GLU A 51 14.34 5.95 2.33
C GLU A 51 13.59 5.85 3.66
N LEU A 52 12.32 6.24 3.68
CA LEU A 52 11.44 6.10 4.82
C LEU A 52 11.28 4.63 5.21
N GLY A 53 11.05 3.74 4.23
CA GLY A 53 10.94 2.30 4.44
C GLY A 53 12.21 1.69 5.05
N ILE A 54 13.40 2.10 4.57
CA ILE A 54 14.68 1.67 5.15
C ILE A 54 14.83 2.16 6.58
N LEU A 55 14.54 3.44 6.84
CA LEU A 55 14.63 4.05 8.16
C LEU A 55 13.73 3.31 9.16
N LEU A 56 12.47 3.09 8.81
CA LEU A 56 11.50 2.40 9.67
C LEU A 56 11.91 0.94 9.91
N THR A 57 12.40 0.23 8.88
CA THR A 57 12.88 -1.15 9.02
C THR A 57 14.04 -1.25 10.00
N ASN A 58 15.04 -0.37 9.87
CA ASN A 58 16.21 -0.39 10.75
C ASN A 58 15.82 -0.12 12.20
N ARG A 59 14.89 0.82 12.43
CA ARG A 59 14.35 1.08 13.79
C ARG A 59 13.57 -0.10 14.35
N LEU A 60 12.76 -0.77 13.53
CA LEU A 60 12.07 -1.99 13.94
C LEU A 60 13.06 -3.07 14.35
N ARG A 61 14.11 -3.32 13.55
CA ARG A 61 15.17 -4.30 13.85
C ARG A 61 15.90 -4.00 15.15
N GLU A 62 16.25 -2.74 15.39
CA GLU A 62 16.87 -2.27 16.65
C GLU A 62 15.95 -2.55 17.85
N TYR A 63 14.66 -2.27 17.69
CA TYR A 63 13.69 -2.42 18.78
C TYR A 63 13.36 -3.90 19.09
N THR A 64 13.19 -4.72 18.06
CA THR A 64 12.84 -6.13 18.20
C THR A 64 14.06 -7.02 18.47
N ASP A 65 15.27 -6.46 18.34
CA ASP A 65 16.55 -7.21 18.33
C ASP A 65 16.52 -8.34 17.28
N ASP A 66 15.91 -8.08 16.13
CA ASP A 66 15.75 -9.05 15.04
C ASP A 66 16.21 -8.42 13.72
N GLN A 67 17.43 -8.76 13.32
CA GLN A 67 18.04 -8.26 12.07
C GLN A 67 17.48 -8.95 10.82
N THR A 68 16.68 -10.01 10.97
CA THR A 68 16.14 -10.79 9.85
C THR A 68 14.86 -10.19 9.26
N LEU A 69 14.26 -9.20 9.93
CA LEU A 69 13.04 -8.53 9.45
C LEU A 69 13.24 -8.00 8.02
N PRO A 70 12.36 -8.33 7.07
CA PRO A 70 12.47 -7.89 5.68
C PRO A 70 12.19 -6.38 5.55
N LYS A 71 12.73 -5.75 4.51
CA LYS A 71 12.35 -4.39 4.14
C LYS A 71 10.93 -4.40 3.53
N PRO A 72 10.10 -3.36 3.76
CA PRO A 72 8.81 -3.24 3.09
C PRO A 72 9.02 -3.06 1.58
N ASP A 73 8.12 -3.63 0.80
CA ASP A 73 8.09 -3.46 -0.66
C ASP A 73 7.45 -2.08 -0.97
N PRO A 74 8.14 -1.16 -1.67
CA PRO A 74 7.68 0.22 -1.88
C PRO A 74 6.59 0.39 -2.94
N TYR A 75 6.19 -0.68 -3.64
CA TYR A 75 5.12 -0.60 -4.64
C TYR A 75 3.75 -0.64 -3.98
N SER A 76 2.75 -0.02 -4.65
CA SER A 76 1.35 0.06 -4.26
C SER A 76 0.99 -1.04 -3.27
N SER A 77 0.83 -0.71 -1.99
CA SER A 77 0.39 -1.66 -0.97
C SER A 77 -1.10 -1.49 -0.76
N LEU A 78 -1.81 -2.60 -0.62
CA LEU A 78 -3.22 -2.56 -0.26
C LEU A 78 -3.37 -1.79 1.05
N GLY A 79 -4.25 -0.78 1.06
CA GLY A 79 -4.58 -0.07 2.29
C GLY A 79 -5.10 -1.06 3.34
N LEU A 80 -4.97 -0.73 4.62
CA LEU A 80 -5.36 -1.62 5.72
C LEU A 80 -6.80 -2.18 5.59
N LEU A 81 -7.70 -1.36 5.04
CA LEU A 81 -9.12 -1.70 4.86
C LEU A 81 -9.44 -2.16 3.44
N SER A 82 -8.44 -2.21 2.57
CA SER A 82 -8.65 -2.57 1.17
C SER A 82 -8.99 -4.05 1.05
N ARG A 83 -9.98 -4.34 0.22
CA ARG A 83 -10.48 -5.69 -0.04
C ARG A 83 -10.13 -6.11 -1.45
N SER A 84 -10.12 -7.42 -1.70
CA SER A 84 -10.00 -7.96 -3.06
C SER A 84 -11.03 -7.37 -4.03
N ASP A 85 -12.22 -7.03 -3.51
CA ASP A 85 -13.33 -6.49 -4.29
C ASP A 85 -13.07 -5.05 -4.77
N ASP A 86 -12.20 -4.29 -4.09
CA ASP A 86 -11.89 -2.91 -4.46
C ASP A 86 -11.23 -2.84 -5.85
N PHE A 87 -10.40 -3.82 -6.19
CA PHE A 87 -9.84 -3.94 -7.54
C PHE A 87 -10.92 -4.17 -8.59
N THR A 88 -11.98 -4.90 -8.22
CA THR A 88 -13.11 -5.14 -9.11
C THR A 88 -13.83 -3.82 -9.35
N VAL A 89 -14.15 -3.08 -8.28
CA VAL A 89 -14.77 -1.75 -8.35
C VAL A 89 -13.95 -0.79 -9.20
N LEU A 90 -12.64 -0.70 -8.97
CA LEU A 90 -11.73 0.16 -9.74
C LEU A 90 -11.62 -0.23 -11.22
N SER A 91 -11.88 -1.50 -11.55
CA SER A 91 -11.89 -2.00 -12.93
C SER A 91 -13.24 -1.84 -13.64
N GLU A 92 -14.28 -1.38 -12.93
CA GLU A 92 -15.60 -1.20 -13.52
C GLU A 92 -15.62 0.07 -14.37
N PRO A 93 -16.05 -0.04 -15.63
CA PRO A 93 -16.15 1.13 -16.47
C PRO A 93 -17.36 1.98 -16.11
N LEU A 94 -17.28 3.27 -16.45
CA LEU A 94 -18.35 4.24 -16.22
C LEU A 94 -19.04 4.64 -17.54
N PRO A 95 -20.36 4.93 -17.53
CA PRO A 95 -21.25 4.83 -16.36
C PRO A 95 -21.58 3.39 -15.94
N SER A 96 -21.39 2.40 -16.82
CA SER A 96 -21.67 1.00 -16.48
C SER A 96 -20.93 0.01 -17.39
N LYS A 97 -20.98 -1.27 -17.05
CA LYS A 97 -20.45 -2.38 -17.87
C LYS A 97 -21.12 -2.54 -19.22
N SER A 98 -22.37 -2.10 -19.35
CA SER A 98 -23.14 -2.24 -20.60
C SER A 98 -23.03 -1.02 -21.51
N ILE A 99 -22.67 0.13 -20.95
CA ILE A 99 -22.48 1.38 -21.69
C ILE A 99 -21.28 2.05 -21.04
N TYR A 100 -20.11 1.86 -21.64
CA TYR A 100 -18.87 2.38 -21.09
C TYR A 100 -18.27 3.48 -21.97
N ARG A 101 -18.05 4.64 -21.36
CA ARG A 101 -17.40 5.82 -21.96
C ARG A 101 -16.04 6.12 -21.34
N LEU A 102 -15.84 5.65 -20.11
CA LEU A 102 -14.59 5.78 -19.37
C LEU A 102 -14.20 4.41 -18.84
N LEU A 103 -12.97 4.02 -19.12
CA LEU A 103 -12.38 2.73 -18.76
C LEU A 103 -11.15 2.96 -17.89
N PHE A 104 -10.85 2.00 -17.03
CA PHE A 104 -9.77 2.11 -16.06
C PHE A 104 -8.79 0.95 -16.24
N ALA A 105 -7.53 1.30 -16.49
CA ALA A 105 -6.40 0.37 -16.59
C ALA A 105 -5.31 0.80 -15.61
N GLY A 106 -4.31 -0.07 -15.43
CA GLY A 106 -3.23 0.11 -14.47
C GLY A 106 -3.24 -0.99 -13.41
N GLU A 107 -2.10 -1.17 -12.74
CA GLU A 107 -1.89 -2.25 -11.76
C GLU A 107 -2.95 -2.27 -10.65
N ALA A 108 -3.44 -1.11 -10.22
CA ALA A 108 -4.48 -0.95 -9.20
C ALA A 108 -5.88 -1.40 -9.65
N THR A 109 -6.04 -1.84 -10.90
CA THR A 109 -7.31 -2.36 -11.43
C THR A 109 -7.29 -3.89 -11.60
N THR A 110 -6.25 -4.56 -11.09
CA THR A 110 -6.11 -6.02 -11.15
C THR A 110 -5.68 -6.56 -9.80
N LEU A 111 -6.42 -7.52 -9.25
CA LEU A 111 -6.01 -8.20 -8.03
C LEU A 111 -4.74 -9.04 -8.26
N ALA A 112 -4.68 -9.76 -9.39
CA ALA A 112 -3.60 -10.71 -9.68
C ALA A 112 -2.25 -10.06 -10.02
N GLY A 113 -2.22 -8.77 -10.36
CA GLY A 113 -1.01 -8.06 -10.80
C GLY A 113 -0.83 -6.70 -10.12
N TYR A 114 -1.48 -6.47 -8.98
CA TYR A 114 -1.37 -5.22 -8.24
C TYR A 114 0.09 -4.91 -7.85
N GLY A 115 0.49 -3.64 -7.91
CA GLY A 115 1.88 -3.23 -7.64
C GLY A 115 2.91 -3.72 -8.66
N THR A 116 2.49 -4.29 -9.81
CA THR A 116 3.40 -4.82 -10.82
C THR A 116 3.20 -4.20 -12.20
N MET A 117 4.32 -4.02 -12.92
CA MET A 117 4.31 -3.65 -14.34
C MET A 117 3.52 -4.64 -15.21
N HIS A 118 3.56 -5.94 -14.90
CA HIS A 118 2.79 -6.94 -15.63
C HIS A 118 1.28 -6.73 -15.45
N GLY A 119 0.79 -6.43 -14.24
CA GLY A 119 -0.61 -6.10 -14.00
C GLY A 119 -1.08 -4.83 -14.73
N ALA A 120 -0.22 -3.81 -14.80
CA ALA A 120 -0.49 -2.62 -15.61
C ALA A 120 -0.63 -2.96 -17.11
N ARG A 121 0.23 -3.84 -17.64
CA ARG A 121 0.15 -4.31 -19.02
C ARG A 121 -1.13 -5.09 -19.29
N GLU A 122 -1.45 -6.09 -18.46
CA GLU A 122 -2.61 -6.96 -18.67
C GLU A 122 -3.93 -6.20 -18.55
N SER A 123 -4.05 -5.26 -17.60
CA SER A 123 -5.22 -4.36 -17.52
C SER A 123 -5.35 -3.45 -18.75
N GLY A 124 -4.24 -2.95 -19.29
CA GLY A 124 -4.26 -2.17 -20.53
C GLY A 124 -4.82 -2.97 -21.71
N ILE A 125 -4.40 -4.23 -21.86
CA ILE A 125 -4.93 -5.13 -22.88
C ILE A 125 -6.43 -5.40 -22.66
N ARG A 126 -6.84 -5.62 -21.40
CA ARG A 126 -8.24 -5.83 -21.02
C ARG A 126 -9.13 -4.66 -21.45
N GLU A 127 -8.75 -3.41 -21.14
CA GLU A 127 -9.54 -2.24 -21.51
C GLU A 127 -9.49 -1.95 -23.02
N ALA A 128 -8.37 -2.21 -23.70
CA ALA A 128 -8.28 -2.11 -25.15
C ALA A 128 -9.25 -3.07 -25.85
N ASN A 129 -9.34 -4.32 -25.37
CA ASN A 129 -10.30 -5.29 -25.90
C ASN A 129 -11.75 -4.86 -25.66
N ARG A 130 -12.06 -4.25 -24.50
CA ARG A 130 -13.38 -3.67 -24.24
C ARG A 130 -13.69 -2.54 -25.23
N LEU A 131 -12.77 -1.62 -25.49
CA LEU A 131 -12.95 -0.56 -26.49
C LEU A 131 -13.25 -1.13 -27.87
N ILE A 132 -12.43 -2.08 -28.32
CA ILE A 132 -12.60 -2.74 -29.63
C ILE A 132 -13.98 -3.38 -29.70
N TRP A 133 -14.37 -4.15 -28.68
CA TRP A 133 -15.68 -4.79 -28.68
C TRP A 133 -16.84 -3.79 -28.77
N HIS A 134 -16.78 -2.67 -28.02
CA HIS A 134 -17.80 -1.63 -28.08
C HIS A 134 -17.88 -0.95 -29.44
N MET A 135 -16.73 -0.66 -30.08
CA MET A 135 -16.70 -0.05 -31.41
C MET A 135 -17.32 -0.92 -32.51
N TYR A 136 -17.37 -2.25 -32.33
CA TYR A 136 -17.86 -3.19 -33.34
C TYR A 136 -19.23 -3.80 -33.02
N ASN A 137 -19.75 -3.66 -31.80
CA ASN A 137 -20.99 -4.32 -31.35
C ASN A 137 -22.07 -3.35 -30.86
N GLU A 138 -21.81 -2.03 -30.89
CA GLU A 138 -22.78 -0.96 -30.66
C GLU A 138 -22.75 0.04 -31.83
#